data_AF-A0A971HBQ0-F1
#
_entry.id   AF-A0A971HBQ0-F1
#
_cell.length_a   1.000
_cell.length_b   1.000
_cell.length_c   1.000
_cell.angle_alpha   90.00
_cell.angle_beta   90.00
_cell.angle_gamma   90.00
#
_symmetry.space_group_name_H-M   'P 1'
#
loop_
_entity.id
_entity.type
_entity.pdbx_description
1 polymer ?
#
loop_
_entity_poly.entity_id
_entity_poly.type
_entity_poly.pdbx_seq_one_letter_code
_entity_poly.pdbx_strand_id
1 'polypeptide(L)'
;MAFDGKILALARQEIAQRKKDNEDELERRRQRAYAENPQIRALERELTALMSGLAVRALKQGENAGKAARDARSRAEKIISKQGELLLLLGYPEDYIDEIFTCPDCRDTGYVMAKPCHCLKDIYKTMAAKELSSILDLQGQSFEKFDLS
;
A
#
# COMPACT_ATOMS: atom_id res chain seq x y z
N MET A 1 10.03 4.56 -23.73
CA MET A 1 10.31 3.12 -23.52
C MET A 1 9.04 2.37 -23.87
N ALA A 2 9.06 1.52 -24.90
CA ALA A 2 7.97 0.60 -25.16
C ALA A 2 8.14 -0.60 -24.22
N PHE A 3 7.14 -0.87 -23.38
CA PHE A 3 7.11 -2.06 -22.54
C PHE A 3 6.54 -3.22 -23.35
N ASP A 4 7.09 -4.42 -23.19
CA ASP A 4 6.41 -5.63 -23.62
C ASP A 4 5.10 -5.77 -22.82
N GLY A 5 3.99 -5.91 -23.53
CA GLY A 5 2.66 -5.94 -22.92
C GLY A 5 2.43 -7.13 -21.99
N LYS A 6 3.04 -8.28 -22.27
CA LYS A 6 2.90 -9.50 -21.45
C LYS A 6 3.68 -9.34 -20.14
N ILE A 7 4.94 -8.92 -20.24
CA ILE A 7 5.80 -8.70 -19.07
C ILE A 7 5.21 -7.59 -18.18
N LEU A 8 4.68 -6.53 -18.79
CA LEU A 8 4.00 -5.47 -18.05
C LEU A 8 2.74 -5.97 -17.33
N ALA A 9 1.96 -6.85 -17.95
CA ALA A 9 0.80 -7.45 -17.31
C ALA A 9 1.19 -8.29 -16.08
N LEU A 10 2.23 -9.12 -16.21
CA LEU A 10 2.78 -9.92 -15.10
C LEU A 10 3.31 -9.02 -13.96
N ALA A 11 4.04 -7.95 -14.31
CA ALA A 11 4.55 -7.01 -13.32
C ALA A 11 3.43 -6.28 -12.56
N ARG A 12 2.31 -5.97 -13.23
CA ARG A 12 1.12 -5.40 -12.58
C ARG A 12 0.41 -6.42 -11.69
N GLN A 13 0.33 -7.68 -12.11
CA GLN A 13 -0.25 -8.75 -11.30
C GLN A 13 0.54 -8.95 -10.00
N GLU A 14 1.87 -8.93 -10.07
CA GLU A 14 2.76 -8.99 -8.91
C GLU A 14 2.49 -7.83 -7.92
N ILE A 15 2.36 -6.59 -8.40
CA ILE A 15 2.01 -5.45 -7.55
C ILE A 15 0.62 -5.61 -6.92
N ALA A 16 -0.36 -6.05 -7.71
CA ALA A 16 -1.72 -6.29 -7.20
C ALA A 16 -1.73 -7.37 -6.11
N GLN A 17 -0.91 -8.42 -6.27
CA GLN A 17 -0.76 -9.46 -5.25
C GLN A 17 -0.15 -8.89 -3.96
N ARG A 18 0.91 -8.09 -4.05
CA ARG A 18 1.50 -7.40 -2.87
C ARG A 18 0.49 -6.52 -2.15
N LYS A 19 -0.32 -5.77 -2.89
CA LYS A 19 -1.38 -4.94 -2.31
C LYS A 19 -2.37 -5.80 -1.52
N LYS A 20 -2.80 -6.92 -2.11
CA LYS A 20 -3.71 -7.85 -1.47
C LYS A 20 -3.11 -8.46 -0.20
N ASP A 21 -1.86 -8.92 -0.27
CA ASP A 21 -1.17 -9.52 0.88
C ASP A 21 -1.04 -8.52 2.04
N ASN A 22 -0.76 -7.25 1.73
CA ASN A 22 -0.71 -6.17 2.71
C ASN A 22 -2.09 -5.85 3.32
N GLU A 23 -3.15 -5.86 2.51
CA GLU A 23 -4.54 -5.69 2.98
C GLU A 23 -4.98 -6.83 3.91
N ASP A 24 -4.67 -8.08 3.53
CA ASP A 24 -4.98 -9.29 4.31
C ASP A 24 -4.22 -9.29 5.65
N GLU A 25 -2.93 -8.91 5.64
CA GLU A 25 -2.13 -8.78 6.86
C GLU A 25 -2.65 -7.65 7.78
N LEU A 26 -3.03 -6.51 7.21
CA LEU A 26 -3.60 -5.40 7.98
C LEU A 26 -4.89 -5.81 8.68
N GLU A 27 -5.79 -6.49 7.97
CA GLU A 27 -7.05 -6.97 8.55
C GLU A 27 -6.77 -7.96 9.68
N ARG A 28 -5.78 -8.85 9.53
CA ARG A 28 -5.34 -9.77 10.59
C ARG A 28 -4.84 -9.01 11.83
N ARG A 29 -4.02 -7.97 11.66
CA ARG A 29 -3.52 -7.13 12.76
C ARG A 29 -4.66 -6.42 13.48
N ARG A 30 -5.61 -5.85 12.74
CA ARG A 30 -6.79 -5.19 13.28
C ARG A 30 -7.66 -6.14 14.09
N GLN A 31 -7.99 -7.31 13.53
CA GLN A 31 -8.79 -8.32 14.24
C GLN A 31 -8.15 -8.73 15.56
N ARG A 32 -6.81 -8.90 15.57
CA ARG A 32 -6.06 -9.20 16.79
C ARG A 32 -6.17 -8.08 17.82
N ALA A 33 -5.85 -6.84 17.42
CA ALA A 33 -5.93 -5.67 18.30
C ALA A 33 -7.35 -5.47 18.87
N TYR A 34 -8.38 -5.68 18.05
CA TYR A 34 -9.78 -5.57 18.48
C TYR A 34 -10.21 -6.67 19.44
N ALA A 35 -9.70 -7.89 19.26
CA ALA A 35 -10.00 -9.01 20.15
C ALA A 35 -9.37 -8.79 21.53
N GLU A 36 -8.14 -8.26 21.58
CA GLU A 36 -7.43 -7.98 22.81
C GLU A 36 -7.96 -6.71 23.52
N ASN A 37 -8.30 -5.67 22.76
CA ASN A 37 -8.90 -4.46 23.30
C ASN A 37 -9.99 -3.88 22.37
N PRO A 38 -11.28 -4.15 22.64
CA PRO A 38 -12.40 -3.64 21.85
C PRO A 38 -12.50 -2.11 21.79
N GLN A 39 -11.87 -1.37 22.71
CA GLN A 39 -11.86 0.09 22.70
C GLN A 39 -11.12 0.64 21.48
N ILE A 40 -10.11 -0.08 20.96
CA ILE A 40 -9.37 0.32 19.75
C ILE A 40 -10.35 0.44 18.57
N ARG A 41 -11.24 -0.54 18.41
CA ARG A 41 -12.29 -0.50 17.37
C ARG A 41 -13.28 0.65 17.57
N ALA A 42 -13.63 0.95 18.82
CA ALA A 42 -14.53 2.05 19.14
C ALA A 42 -13.91 3.40 18.77
N LEU A 43 -12.63 3.60 19.07
CA LEU A 43 -11.86 4.80 18.70
C LEU A 43 -11.75 4.96 17.18
N GLU A 44 -11.48 3.88 16.44
CA GLU A 44 -11.43 3.91 14.97
C GLU A 44 -12.77 4.31 14.33
N ARG A 45 -13.88 3.80 14.89
CA ARG A 45 -15.24 4.19 14.49
C ARG A 45 -15.55 5.64 14.83
N GLU A 46 -15.14 6.12 16.00
CA GLU A 46 -15.32 7.52 16.40
C GLU A 46 -14.54 8.45 15.46
N LEU A 47 -13.28 8.10 15.15
CA LEU A 47 -12.45 8.85 14.21
C LEU A 47 -13.11 8.91 12.82
N THR A 48 -13.59 7.78 12.32
CA THR A 48 -14.29 7.71 11.03
C THR A 48 -15.53 8.61 11.02
N ALA A 49 -16.37 8.52 12.05
CA ALA A 49 -17.59 9.32 12.16
C ALA A 49 -17.29 10.83 12.25
N LEU A 50 -16.22 11.20 12.96
CA LEU A 50 -15.75 12.58 13.07
C LEU A 50 -15.35 13.15 11.71
N MET A 51 -14.58 12.38 10.93
CA MET A 51 -14.11 12.78 9.59
C MET A 51 -15.26 12.88 8.59
N SER A 52 -16.18 11.90 8.56
CA SER A 52 -17.39 11.96 7.72
C SER A 52 -18.27 13.16 8.08
N GLY A 53 -18.47 13.43 9.37
CA GLY A 53 -19.22 14.59 9.84
C GLY A 53 -18.56 15.93 9.49
N LEU A 54 -17.24 15.98 9.39
CA LEU A 54 -16.53 17.17 8.92
C LEU A 54 -16.75 17.40 7.42
N ALA A 55 -16.63 16.36 6.59
CA ALA A 55 -16.87 16.45 5.14
C ALA A 55 -18.28 16.99 4.83
N VAL A 56 -19.30 16.48 5.52
CA VAL A 56 -20.69 16.96 5.36
C VAL A 56 -20.84 18.43 5.78
N ARG A 57 -20.15 18.88 6.83
CA ARG A 57 -20.22 20.27 7.30
C ARG A 57 -19.46 21.24 6.40
N ALA A 58 -18.31 20.83 5.87
CA ALA A 58 -17.52 21.61 4.92
C ALA A 58 -18.33 21.92 3.65
N LEU A 59 -19.13 20.97 3.17
CA LEU A 59 -20.04 21.16 2.04
C LEU A 59 -21.20 22.14 2.33
N LYS A 60 -21.57 22.36 3.60
CA LYS A 60 -22.79 23.08 3.99
C LYS A 60 -22.57 24.50 4.54
N GLN A 61 -21.43 24.81 5.17
CA GLN A 61 -21.35 25.96 6.10
C GLN A 61 -20.31 27.06 5.79
N GLY A 62 -19.61 27.05 4.66
CA GLY A 62 -18.74 28.18 4.26
C GLY A 62 -17.81 28.67 5.39
N GLU A 63 -17.90 29.93 5.79
CA GLU A 63 -17.01 30.62 6.75
C GLU A 63 -16.94 29.98 8.17
N ASN A 64 -17.97 29.24 8.60
CA ASN A 64 -17.95 28.47 9.87
C ASN A 64 -17.16 27.15 9.77
N ALA A 65 -16.70 26.76 8.57
CA ALA A 65 -15.93 25.56 8.36
C ALA A 65 -14.57 25.60 9.07
N GLY A 66 -13.96 26.77 9.22
CA GLY A 66 -12.63 26.91 9.82
C GLY A 66 -12.59 26.53 11.30
N LYS A 67 -13.58 26.95 12.10
CA LYS A 67 -13.67 26.59 13.52
C LYS A 67 -14.03 25.11 13.69
N ALA A 68 -15.03 24.63 12.94
CA ALA A 68 -15.44 23.23 12.97
C ALA A 68 -14.29 22.27 12.58
N ALA A 69 -13.44 22.66 11.62
CA ALA A 69 -12.27 21.91 11.22
C ALA A 69 -11.20 21.86 12.31
N ARG A 70 -10.94 22.98 13.01
CA ARG A 70 -9.99 23.01 14.14
C ARG A 70 -10.46 22.13 15.29
N ASP A 71 -11.74 22.21 15.66
CA ASP A 71 -12.31 21.39 16.73
C ASP A 71 -12.27 19.91 16.37
N ALA A 72 -12.59 19.56 15.13
CA ALA A 72 -12.50 18.19 14.63
C ALA A 72 -11.05 17.69 14.64
N ARG A 73 -10.08 18.49 14.22
CA ARG A 73 -8.67 18.13 14.26
C ARG A 73 -8.19 17.84 15.68
N SER A 74 -8.50 18.71 16.65
CA SER A 74 -8.12 18.49 18.05
C SER A 74 -8.74 17.21 18.63
N ARG A 75 -9.99 16.89 18.26
CA ARG A 75 -10.61 15.63 18.65
C ARG A 75 -9.94 14.42 17.99
N ALA A 76 -9.62 14.50 16.70
CA ALA A 76 -8.92 13.44 15.98
C ALA A 76 -7.56 13.14 16.61
N GLU A 77 -6.77 14.17 16.93
CA GLU A 77 -5.46 14.04 17.59
C GLU A 77 -5.57 13.30 18.94
N LYS A 78 -6.60 13.61 19.75
CA LYS A 78 -6.84 12.89 21.01
C LYS A 78 -7.22 11.43 20.81
N ILE A 79 -8.03 11.13 19.79
CA ILE A 79 -8.43 9.76 19.48
C ILE A 79 -7.22 8.95 19.02
N ILE A 80 -6.39 9.51 18.13
CA ILE A 80 -5.18 8.88 17.61
C ILE A 80 -4.17 8.64 18.74
N SER A 81 -3.91 9.64 19.59
CA SER A 81 -3.02 9.49 20.76
C SER A 81 -3.47 8.36 21.67
N LYS A 82 -4.76 8.33 22.02
CA LYS A 82 -5.32 7.28 22.88
C LYS A 82 -5.24 5.90 22.23
N GLN A 83 -5.45 5.82 20.91
CA GLN A 83 -5.32 4.57 20.17
C GLN A 83 -3.89 4.04 20.20
N GLY A 84 -2.89 4.91 19.97
CA GLY A 84 -1.48 4.59 20.08
C GLY A 84 -1.08 4.10 21.47
N GLU A 85 -1.54 4.79 22.52
CA GLU A 85 -1.33 4.38 23.92
C GLU A 85 -1.89 2.97 24.19
N LEU A 86 -3.10 2.67 23.71
CA LEU A 86 -3.69 1.33 23.86
C LEU A 86 -2.90 0.25 23.12
N LEU A 87 -2.37 0.55 21.93
CA LEU A 87 -1.54 -0.37 21.16
C LEU A 87 -0.21 -0.65 21.87
N LEU A 88 0.44 0.40 22.39
CA LEU A 88 1.68 0.28 23.17
C LEU A 88 1.48 -0.55 24.44
N LEU A 89 0.35 -0.38 25.13
CA LEU A 89 0.00 -1.19 26.30
C LEU A 89 -0.16 -2.68 25.98
N LEU A 90 -0.55 -3.01 24.75
CA LEU A 90 -0.60 -4.39 24.25
C LEU A 90 0.76 -4.90 23.73
N GLY A 91 1.79 -4.05 23.72
CA GLY A 91 3.11 -4.38 23.20
C GLY A 91 3.25 -4.25 21.68
N TYR A 92 2.28 -3.60 21.02
CA TYR A 92 2.33 -3.29 19.60
C TYR A 92 2.86 -1.86 19.37
N PRO A 93 3.50 -1.58 18.22
CA PRO A 93 3.84 -0.21 17.87
C PRO A 93 2.57 0.63 17.62
N GLU A 94 2.68 1.95 17.72
CA GLU A 94 1.54 2.87 17.55
C GLU A 94 0.90 2.79 16.15
N ASP A 95 1.68 2.42 15.13
CA ASP A 95 1.29 2.28 13.72
C ASP A 95 0.82 0.86 13.36
N TYR A 96 0.60 -0.02 14.34
CA TYR A 96 0.34 -1.45 14.11
C TYR A 96 -0.89 -1.74 13.24
N ILE A 97 -1.90 -0.88 13.29
CA ILE A 97 -3.18 -0.99 12.56
C ILE A 97 -3.30 0.02 11.41
N ASP A 98 -2.20 0.69 11.08
CA ASP A 98 -2.10 1.63 9.96
C ASP A 98 -1.90 0.89 8.63
N GLU A 99 -2.16 1.58 7.53
CA GLU A 99 -2.05 1.00 6.19
C GLU A 99 -0.64 0.50 5.90
N ILE A 100 -0.53 -0.74 5.41
CA ILE A 100 0.74 -1.37 5.04
C ILE A 100 0.96 -1.18 3.54
N PHE A 101 2.13 -0.66 3.17
CA PHE A 101 2.52 -0.50 1.77
C PHE A 101 3.93 -1.02 1.54
N THR A 102 4.12 -1.77 0.46
CA THR A 102 5.46 -2.20 0.02
C THR A 102 6.20 -1.04 -0.64
N CYS A 103 5.49 -0.27 -1.48
CA CYS A 103 6.02 0.94 -2.09
C CYS A 103 5.32 2.18 -1.51
N PRO A 104 6.02 3.05 -0.75
CA PRO A 104 5.41 4.23 -0.16
C PRO A 104 4.97 5.28 -1.20
N ASP A 105 5.63 5.32 -2.37
CA ASP A 105 5.38 6.33 -3.40
C ASP A 105 4.08 6.09 -4.16
N CYS A 106 3.83 4.85 -4.56
CA CYS A 106 2.62 4.49 -5.31
C CYS A 106 1.58 3.79 -4.45
N ARG A 107 1.87 3.46 -3.18
CA ARG A 107 0.98 2.70 -2.28
C ARG A 107 0.47 1.42 -2.93
N ASP A 108 1.40 0.67 -3.51
CA ASP A 108 1.15 -0.58 -4.23
C ASP A 108 0.13 -0.49 -5.38
N THR A 109 -0.02 0.70 -5.99
CA THR A 109 -0.82 0.87 -7.22
C THR A 109 0.02 0.71 -8.49
N GLY A 110 1.35 0.80 -8.39
CA GLY A 110 2.29 0.77 -9.51
C GLY A 110 2.34 2.05 -10.35
N TYR A 111 1.58 3.10 -10.00
CA TYR A 111 1.52 4.35 -10.74
C TYR A 111 1.55 5.58 -9.81
N VAL A 112 2.19 6.65 -10.28
CA VAL A 112 2.14 7.96 -9.65
C VAL A 112 1.74 8.97 -10.72
N MET A 113 0.59 9.63 -10.56
CA MET A 113 0.10 10.70 -11.45
C MET A 113 0.10 10.31 -12.96
N ALA A 114 -0.23 9.06 -13.28
CA ALA A 114 -0.21 8.45 -14.62
C ALA A 114 1.17 8.00 -15.18
N LYS A 115 2.25 8.12 -14.41
CA LYS A 115 3.56 7.54 -14.78
C LYS A 115 3.78 6.21 -14.05
N PRO A 116 4.38 5.20 -14.72
CA PRO A 116 4.80 3.97 -14.05
C PRO A 116 5.75 4.31 -12.90
N CYS A 117 5.43 3.81 -11.70
CA CYS A 117 6.28 3.96 -10.52
C CYS A 117 7.63 3.23 -10.73
N HIS A 118 8.65 3.61 -9.96
CA HIS A 118 9.94 2.92 -9.97
C HIS A 118 9.78 1.44 -9.64
N CYS A 119 8.95 1.08 -8.66
CA CYS A 119 8.73 -0.30 -8.26
C CYS A 119 8.21 -1.16 -9.41
N LEU A 120 7.28 -0.63 -10.23
CA LEU A 120 6.76 -1.30 -11.40
C LEU A 120 7.83 -1.47 -12.49
N LYS A 121 8.66 -0.44 -12.69
CA LYS A 121 9.77 -0.51 -13.65
C LYS A 121 10.81 -1.55 -13.23
N ASP A 122 11.10 -1.66 -11.94
CA ASP A 122 12.12 -2.57 -11.45
C ASP A 122 11.66 -4.03 -11.46
N ILE A 123 10.39 -4.29 -11.13
CA ILE A 123 9.76 -5.60 -11.35
C ILE A 123 9.80 -5.95 -12.84
N TYR A 124 9.39 -5.02 -13.71
CA TYR A 124 9.43 -5.23 -15.15
C TYR A 124 10.83 -5.57 -15.66
N LYS A 125 11.87 -4.79 -15.29
CA LYS A 125 13.25 -5.06 -15.69
C LYS A 125 13.71 -6.44 -15.23
N THR A 126 13.36 -6.80 -13.99
CA THR A 126 13.71 -8.11 -13.41
C THR A 126 13.05 -9.25 -14.19
N MET A 127 11.77 -9.11 -14.52
CA MET A 127 11.03 -10.12 -15.31
C MET A 127 11.55 -10.21 -16.75
N ALA A 128 11.82 -9.07 -17.40
CA ALA A 128 12.38 -9.03 -18.75
C ALA A 128 13.79 -9.63 -18.82
N ALA A 129 14.63 -9.35 -17.83
CA ALA A 129 15.96 -9.96 -17.74
C ALA A 129 15.87 -11.48 -17.58
N LYS A 130 14.93 -11.98 -16.76
CA LYS A 130 14.69 -13.42 -16.59
C LYS A 130 14.23 -14.09 -17.88
N GLU A 131 13.27 -13.49 -18.58
CA GLU A 131 12.78 -14.02 -19.86
C GLU A 131 13.91 -14.10 -20.89
N LEU A 132 14.70 -13.03 -21.01
CA LEU A 132 15.85 -12.99 -21.92
C LEU A 132 16.92 -14.02 -21.54
N SER A 133 17.24 -14.17 -20.25
CA SER A 133 18.18 -15.19 -19.79
C SER A 133 17.68 -16.60 -20.08
N SER A 134 16.38 -16.87 -19.96
CA SER A 134 15.82 -18.19 -20.29
C SER A 134 15.91 -18.52 -21.78
N ILE A 135 15.80 -17.49 -22.64
CA ILE A 135 15.96 -17.63 -24.09
C ILE A 135 17.44 -17.85 -24.44
N LEU A 136 18.36 -17.19 -23.73
CA LEU A 136 19.80 -17.33 -23.94
C LEU A 136 20.33 -18.69 -23.44
N ASP A 137 19.81 -19.22 -22.33
CA ASP A 137 20.16 -20.57 -21.85
C ASP A 137 19.68 -21.68 -22.81
N LEU A 138 18.68 -21.40 -23.65
CA LEU A 138 18.26 -22.30 -24.74
C LEU A 138 19.17 -22.23 -25.97
N GLN A 139 20.09 -21.25 -26.05
CA GLN A 139 21.11 -21.15 -27.10
C GLN A 139 22.42 -21.85 -26.73
N GLY A 140 22.38 -22.85 -25.83
CA GLY A 140 23.43 -23.85 -25.64
C GLY A 140 23.72 -24.74 -26.87
N GLN A 141 23.52 -24.25 -28.09
CA GLN A 141 24.16 -24.79 -29.28
C GLN A 141 25.55 -24.13 -29.35
N SER A 142 26.54 -24.81 -28.75
CA SER A 142 27.93 -24.40 -28.77
C SER A 142 28.45 -24.25 -30.21
N PHE A 143 29.36 -23.29 -30.42
CA PHE A 143 30.17 -23.11 -31.63
C PHE A 143 31.04 -24.35 -31.97
N GLU A 144 31.00 -25.39 -31.16
CA GLU A 144 31.68 -26.67 -31.36
C GLU A 144 31.09 -27.50 -32.52
N LYS A 145 29.97 -27.08 -33.11
CA LYS A 145 29.42 -27.62 -34.37
C LYS A 145 29.79 -26.80 -35.62
N PHE A 146 30.68 -25.82 -35.53
CA PHE A 146 31.15 -25.09 -36.70
C PHE A 146 32.42 -25.77 -37.25
N ASP A 147 32.20 -26.74 -38.14
CA ASP A 147 33.28 -27.35 -38.92
C ASP A 147 33.62 -26.44 -40.11
N LEU A 148 34.88 -26.02 -40.20
CA LEU A 148 35.43 -25.21 -41.30
C LEU A 148 36.35 -26.02 -42.21
N SER A 149 36.34 -27.36 -42.11
CA SER A 149 37.09 -28.24 -43.01
C SER A 149 36.46 -28.34 -44.40
#